data_AF-A0A497C2Q4-F1
#
_entry.id   AF-A0A497C2Q4-F1
#
_cell.length_a   1.000
_cell.length_b   1.000
_cell.length_c   1.000
_cell.angle_alpha   90.00
_cell.angle_beta   90.00
_cell.angle_gamma   90.00
#
_symmetry.space_group_name_H-M   'P 1'
#
loop_
_entity.id
_entity.type
_entity.pdbx_description
1 polymer ?
#
loop_
_entity_poly.entity_id
_entity_poly.type
_entity_poly.pdbx_seq_one_letter_code
_entity_poly.pdbx_strand_id
1 'polypeptide(L)'
;MDKVGFHYRVDTNHYSDKDLGLWLPRLKELDASWVVLNAPINRAIPEGFIATLKMEGIEPVLHFQISPSQNPGVEEMILFFENYQRWGVKYIILYDRPNQQEGWSAEAWAQSDLPERFLDGFLALAEAAVAVGLMPVFPPLEPGGDYWDTTFLRSALDGIKRRASQPLQNRLILSAYARLNGRPLSWGRGGPQSWPETQPYHTPETSQDQQGFRIAEWYSTISETVLERKLPLLMLGIRGPAPAGSDLPVTLVNGARLVARQTVDGHAPLPEEVIGGAFWLLCGDSNTPEAEFSWYTPEGSPKPVVETFIRKEESLPTPKGPGEFRFSHYLLLPSFEWGVADWHLNITRSFIKRHRPTVGFSLEEALQAEQVTVVGGEEHFSEKQLTHLRNQGCLVRRIEGDGTKIASQLAAI
;
A
#
# COMPACT_ATOMS: atom_id res chain seq x y z
N MET A 1 -1.06 4.80 -5.49
CA MET A 1 -2.14 3.86 -5.25
C MET A 1 -3.02 4.44 -4.16
N ASP A 2 -4.30 4.70 -4.43
CA ASP A 2 -5.23 5.10 -3.37
C ASP A 2 -5.17 4.06 -2.22
N LYS A 3 -4.99 4.51 -0.97
CA LYS A 3 -5.07 3.71 0.29
C LYS A 3 -3.78 3.04 0.78
N VAL A 4 -2.70 3.08 0.01
CA VAL A 4 -1.40 2.58 0.47
C VAL A 4 -0.74 3.64 1.36
N GLY A 5 -0.11 3.22 2.45
CA GLY A 5 0.63 4.10 3.33
C GLY A 5 1.81 3.42 4.00
N PHE A 6 2.49 4.18 4.84
CA PHE A 6 3.72 3.75 5.49
C PHE A 6 3.78 4.22 6.94
N HIS A 7 4.32 3.37 7.83
CA HIS A 7 4.84 3.85 9.10
C HIS A 7 6.09 4.66 8.83
N TYR A 8 6.12 5.90 9.29
CA TYR A 8 7.18 6.84 8.94
C TYR A 8 8.53 6.44 9.55
N ARG A 9 8.62 6.46 10.88
CA ARG A 9 9.79 6.09 11.67
C ARG A 9 9.35 5.54 13.03
N VAL A 10 10.24 4.81 13.69
CA VAL A 10 9.99 4.30 15.04
C VAL A 10 10.15 5.37 16.11
N ASP A 11 11.08 6.30 15.90
CA ASP A 11 11.34 7.40 16.82
C ASP A 11 10.43 8.61 16.56
N THR A 12 10.49 9.59 17.46
CA THR A 12 9.67 10.81 17.41
C THR A 12 10.49 12.09 17.17
N ASN A 13 11.75 11.96 16.74
CA ASN A 13 12.71 13.06 16.65
C ASN A 13 12.84 13.66 15.24
N HIS A 14 12.26 13.01 14.21
CA HIS A 14 12.50 13.35 12.80
C HIS A 14 11.29 14.03 12.14
N TYR A 15 10.85 15.15 12.72
CA TYR A 15 9.72 15.93 12.22
C TYR A 15 10.12 17.36 11.79
N SER A 16 11.34 17.55 11.31
CA SER A 16 11.85 18.84 10.82
C SER A 16 11.57 19.06 9.33
N ASP A 17 11.72 20.31 8.87
CA ASP A 17 11.63 20.65 7.44
C ASP A 17 12.69 19.92 6.60
N LYS A 18 13.87 19.64 7.19
CA LYS A 18 14.92 18.84 6.55
C LYS A 18 14.43 17.41 6.32
N ASP A 19 13.71 16.84 7.30
CA ASP A 19 13.15 15.51 7.18
C ASP A 19 12.06 15.46 6.11
N LEU A 20 11.17 16.46 6.06
CA LEU A 20 10.19 16.60 4.97
C LEU A 20 10.86 16.68 3.60
N GLY A 21 11.90 17.51 3.46
CA GLY A 21 12.63 17.68 2.21
C GLY A 21 13.22 16.37 1.67
N LEU A 22 13.60 15.45 2.58
CA LEU A 22 14.07 14.13 2.20
C LEU A 22 12.92 13.16 1.91
N TRP A 23 11.94 13.05 2.80
CA TRP A 23 10.97 11.95 2.79
C TRP A 23 9.72 12.20 1.97
N LEU A 24 9.31 13.45 1.81
CA LEU A 24 8.11 13.79 1.04
C LEU A 24 8.22 13.35 -0.44
N PRO A 25 9.35 13.58 -1.16
CA PRO A 25 9.50 13.05 -2.51
C PRO A 25 9.42 11.52 -2.59
N ARG A 26 9.88 10.79 -1.56
CA ARG A 26 9.85 9.31 -1.53
C ARG A 26 8.45 8.78 -1.26
N LEU A 27 7.71 9.42 -0.35
CA LEU A 27 6.30 9.11 -0.14
C LEU A 27 5.49 9.32 -1.43
N LYS A 28 5.80 10.38 -2.20
CA LYS A 28 5.19 10.62 -3.52
C LYS A 28 5.61 9.61 -4.58
N GLU A 29 6.88 9.18 -4.58
CA GLU A 29 7.39 8.12 -5.45
C GLU A 29 6.66 6.78 -5.22
N LEU A 30 6.27 6.50 -3.98
CA LEU A 30 5.46 5.33 -3.62
C LEU A 30 3.95 5.55 -3.77
N ASP A 31 3.55 6.71 -4.30
CA ASP A 31 2.16 7.16 -4.43
C ASP A 31 1.33 6.87 -3.15
N ALA A 32 1.94 7.23 -2.00
CA ALA A 32 1.41 6.99 -0.67
C ALA A 32 0.26 7.96 -0.37
N SER A 33 -0.90 7.43 0.02
CA SER A 33 -2.03 8.26 0.48
C SER A 33 -2.07 8.45 1.99
N TRP A 34 -1.28 7.67 2.75
CA TRP A 34 -1.29 7.70 4.22
C TRP A 34 0.12 7.62 4.80
N VAL A 35 0.30 8.25 5.95
CA VAL A 35 1.50 8.07 6.77
C VAL A 35 1.14 7.96 8.25
N VAL A 36 1.64 6.92 8.91
CA VAL A 36 1.46 6.73 10.35
C VAL A 36 2.66 7.34 11.07
N LEU A 37 2.38 8.33 11.92
CA LEU A 37 3.37 9.10 12.67
C LEU A 37 3.28 8.75 14.16
N ASN A 38 4.39 8.38 14.77
CA ASN A 38 4.46 8.20 16.22
C ASN A 38 4.39 9.57 16.91
N ALA A 39 3.31 9.82 17.63
CA ALA A 39 3.05 11.07 18.32
C ALA A 39 3.44 10.93 19.80
N PRO A 40 4.44 11.70 20.29
CA PRO A 40 4.74 11.73 21.72
C PRO A 40 3.66 12.51 22.49
N ILE A 41 3.45 12.16 23.76
CA ILE A 41 2.45 12.81 24.63
C ILE A 41 2.97 14.08 25.31
N ASN A 42 4.27 14.36 25.24
CA ASN A 42 4.92 15.48 25.92
C ASN A 42 5.32 16.64 25.00
N ARG A 43 5.12 16.49 23.68
CA ARG A 43 5.37 17.55 22.68
C ARG A 43 4.56 17.29 21.42
N ALA A 44 4.21 18.34 20.69
CA ALA A 44 3.50 18.20 19.43
C ALA A 44 4.47 17.89 18.28
N ILE A 45 4.01 17.13 17.29
CA ILE A 45 4.62 17.13 15.96
C ILE A 45 4.41 18.54 15.38
N PRO A 46 5.44 19.20 14.81
CA PRO A 46 5.31 20.55 14.29
C PRO A 46 4.18 20.70 13.26
N GLU A 47 3.41 21.79 13.37
CA GLU A 47 2.30 22.12 12.47
C GLU A 47 2.73 22.06 10.99
N GLY A 48 3.89 22.65 10.66
CA GLY A 48 4.42 22.66 9.31
C GLY A 48 4.62 21.26 8.72
N PHE A 49 5.00 20.28 9.55
CA PHE A 49 5.14 18.89 9.12
C PHE A 49 3.79 18.28 8.72
N ILE A 50 2.79 18.43 9.59
CA ILE A 50 1.43 17.92 9.40
C ILE A 50 0.74 18.60 8.21
N ALA A 51 0.77 19.93 8.19
CA ALA A 51 0.10 20.72 7.15
C ALA A 51 0.69 20.45 5.75
N THR A 52 2.01 20.24 5.65
CA THR A 52 2.66 19.91 4.37
C THR A 52 2.20 18.54 3.84
N LEU A 53 2.13 17.52 4.71
CA LEU A 53 1.61 16.20 4.30
C LEU A 53 0.16 16.30 3.79
N LYS A 54 -0.69 17.02 4.52
CA LYS A 54 -2.09 17.25 4.14
C LYS A 54 -2.22 17.98 2.81
N MET A 55 -1.41 19.01 2.59
CA MET A 55 -1.40 19.78 1.34
C MET A 55 -1.01 18.93 0.14
N GLU A 56 -0.12 17.97 0.33
CA GLU A 56 0.32 17.02 -0.71
C GLU A 56 -0.60 15.79 -0.84
N GLY A 57 -1.75 15.78 -0.16
CA GLY A 57 -2.74 14.70 -0.25
C GLY A 57 -2.37 13.44 0.52
N ILE A 58 -1.38 13.50 1.43
CA ILE A 58 -0.97 12.39 2.28
C ILE A 58 -1.65 12.55 3.65
N GLU A 59 -2.53 11.62 4.00
CA GLU A 59 -3.27 11.66 5.26
C GLU A 59 -2.42 11.18 6.45
N PRO A 60 -2.12 12.04 7.44
CA PRO A 60 -1.43 11.63 8.65
C PRO A 60 -2.38 10.89 9.60
N VAL A 61 -1.92 9.74 10.11
CA VAL A 61 -2.52 9.03 11.23
C VAL A 61 -1.59 9.14 12.42
N LEU A 62 -2.05 9.78 13.49
CA LEU A 62 -1.21 9.98 14.68
C LEU A 62 -1.36 8.80 15.63
N HIS A 63 -0.27 8.09 15.88
CA HIS A 63 -0.26 6.97 16.81
C HIS A 63 0.42 7.38 18.12
N PHE A 64 -0.37 7.58 19.16
CA PHE A 64 0.11 7.84 20.51
C PHE A 64 0.47 6.52 21.19
N GLN A 65 1.77 6.34 21.48
CA GLN A 65 2.34 5.15 22.13
C GLN A 65 2.07 5.16 23.66
N ILE A 66 0.79 5.23 24.03
CA ILE A 66 0.34 5.26 25.43
C ILE A 66 0.41 3.84 25.99
N SER A 67 0.96 3.71 27.20
CA SER A 67 0.97 2.46 27.94
C SER A 67 -0.20 2.43 28.94
N PRO A 68 -0.97 1.33 29.06
CA PRO A 68 -2.04 1.21 30.06
C PRO A 68 -1.59 1.48 31.50
N SER A 69 -0.32 1.20 31.81
CA SER A 69 0.29 1.50 33.12
C SER A 69 0.59 2.99 33.35
N GLN A 70 0.57 3.81 32.31
CA GLN A 70 0.96 5.22 32.32
C GLN A 70 -0.01 6.07 31.49
N ASN A 71 -1.23 6.21 31.97
CA ASN A 71 -2.25 7.02 31.30
C ASN A 71 -1.97 8.52 31.47
N PRO A 72 -1.98 9.32 30.37
CA PRO A 72 -1.91 10.77 30.46
C PRO A 72 -3.21 11.36 31.03
N GLY A 73 -3.12 12.60 31.54
CA GLY A 73 -4.30 13.38 31.90
C GLY A 73 -5.14 13.72 30.67
N VAL A 74 -6.46 13.63 30.79
CA VAL A 74 -7.37 13.91 29.67
C VAL A 74 -7.27 15.38 29.24
N GLU A 75 -7.15 16.29 30.20
CA GLU A 75 -7.02 17.73 29.95
C GLU A 75 -5.78 18.08 29.14
N GLU A 76 -4.65 17.40 29.41
CA GLU A 76 -3.40 17.58 28.65
C GLU A 76 -3.56 17.10 27.21
N MET A 77 -4.25 15.97 27.02
CA MET A 77 -4.48 15.39 25.70
C MET A 77 -5.46 16.20 24.85
N ILE A 78 -6.46 16.87 25.45
CA ILE A 78 -7.41 17.73 24.73
C ILE A 78 -6.66 18.82 23.95
N LEU A 79 -5.67 19.48 24.57
CA LEU A 79 -4.89 20.52 23.89
C LEU A 79 -4.15 19.99 22.66
N PHE A 80 -3.60 18.77 22.73
CA PHE A 80 -3.01 18.13 21.55
C PHE A 80 -4.07 17.86 20.48
N PHE A 81 -5.21 17.29 20.88
CA PHE A 81 -6.28 16.93 19.96
C PHE A 81 -6.85 18.14 19.22
N GLU A 82 -7.10 19.27 19.92
CA GLU A 82 -7.58 20.52 19.30
C GLU A 82 -6.58 21.06 18.26
N ASN A 83 -5.29 21.08 18.61
CA ASN A 83 -4.24 21.54 17.70
C ASN A 83 -4.15 20.64 16.46
N TYR A 84 -4.08 19.31 16.64
CA TYR A 84 -3.99 18.39 15.53
C TYR A 84 -5.23 18.42 14.64
N GLN A 85 -6.43 18.52 15.23
CA GLN A 85 -7.66 18.67 14.46
C GLN A 85 -7.65 19.94 13.62
N ARG A 86 -7.21 21.07 14.20
CA ARG A 86 -7.07 22.34 13.48
C ARG A 86 -6.07 22.26 12.32
N TRP A 87 -5.00 21.50 12.50
CA TRP A 87 -4.00 21.23 11.44
C TRP A 87 -4.47 20.20 10.40
N GLY A 88 -5.70 19.70 10.53
CA GLY A 88 -6.35 18.84 9.55
C GLY A 88 -6.13 17.34 9.76
N VAL A 89 -5.55 16.93 10.89
CA VAL A 89 -5.51 15.52 11.29
C VAL A 89 -6.93 15.03 11.52
N LYS A 90 -7.24 13.86 10.98
CA LYS A 90 -8.54 13.22 11.15
C LYS A 90 -8.48 12.00 12.05
N TYR A 91 -7.40 11.22 12.00
CA TYR A 91 -7.31 9.90 12.62
C TYR A 91 -6.25 9.89 13.71
N ILE A 92 -6.63 9.35 14.87
CA ILE A 92 -5.70 9.10 15.98
C ILE A 92 -5.82 7.67 16.47
N ILE A 93 -4.69 7.04 16.76
CA ILE A 93 -4.62 5.76 17.44
C ILE A 93 -4.14 6.05 18.86
N LEU A 94 -4.90 5.59 19.85
CA LEU A 94 -4.57 5.71 21.26
C LEU A 94 -4.11 4.35 21.75
N TYR A 95 -2.95 4.29 22.41
CA TYR A 95 -2.28 3.07 22.86
C TYR A 95 -1.67 2.21 21.75
N ASP A 96 -0.79 1.29 22.12
CA ASP A 96 -0.27 0.24 21.24
C ASP A 96 -0.26 -1.10 21.99
N ARG A 97 -0.84 -2.13 21.37
CA ARG A 97 -0.85 -3.52 21.86
C ARG A 97 -1.21 -3.65 23.35
N PRO A 98 -2.38 -3.15 23.80
CA PRO A 98 -2.82 -3.29 25.19
C PRO A 98 -3.06 -4.75 25.60
N ASN A 99 -3.03 -5.70 24.67
CA ASN A 99 -3.10 -7.14 24.94
C ASN A 99 -1.73 -7.81 25.17
N GLN A 100 -0.68 -7.01 25.40
CA GLN A 100 0.67 -7.48 25.77
C GLN A 100 0.96 -7.18 27.23
N GLN A 101 1.60 -8.11 27.94
CA GLN A 101 1.91 -7.97 29.36
C GLN A 101 2.86 -6.80 29.64
N GLU A 102 3.77 -6.49 28.71
CA GLU A 102 4.77 -5.42 28.83
C GLU A 102 4.16 -4.03 29.08
N GLY A 103 2.94 -3.77 28.59
CA GLY A 103 2.24 -2.49 28.77
C GLY A 103 1.62 -2.30 30.17
N TRP A 104 1.66 -3.31 31.03
CA TRP A 104 0.95 -3.33 32.30
C TRP A 104 1.89 -3.51 33.48
N SER A 105 1.46 -3.02 34.66
CA SER A 105 2.07 -3.49 35.90
C SER A 105 1.69 -4.95 36.13
N ALA A 106 2.54 -5.70 36.83
CA ALA A 106 2.29 -7.12 37.12
C ALA A 106 0.96 -7.33 37.87
N GLU A 107 0.64 -6.45 38.81
CA GLU A 107 -0.63 -6.45 39.55
C GLU A 107 -1.82 -6.17 38.65
N ALA A 108 -1.73 -5.15 37.79
CA ALA A 108 -2.80 -4.83 36.86
C ALA A 108 -3.00 -5.96 35.85
N TRP A 109 -1.95 -6.60 35.33
CA TRP A 109 -2.09 -7.70 34.38
C TRP A 109 -2.80 -8.92 34.98
N ALA A 110 -2.48 -9.29 36.22
CA ALA A 110 -2.98 -10.51 36.86
C ALA A 110 -4.46 -10.45 37.27
N GLN A 111 -5.04 -9.26 37.38
CA GLN A 111 -6.45 -9.07 37.71
C GLN A 111 -7.38 -9.49 36.55
N SER A 112 -8.62 -9.88 36.87
CA SER A 112 -9.61 -10.26 35.87
C SER A 112 -10.02 -9.09 34.97
N ASP A 113 -10.74 -9.42 33.88
CA ASP A 113 -11.41 -8.45 33.01
C ASP A 113 -10.48 -7.34 32.48
N LEU A 114 -9.26 -7.74 32.10
CA LEU A 114 -8.25 -6.83 31.54
C LEU A 114 -8.80 -5.92 30.42
N PRO A 115 -9.64 -6.40 29.47
CA PRO A 115 -10.23 -5.52 28.46
C PRO A 115 -11.12 -4.41 29.05
N GLU A 116 -11.90 -4.67 30.11
CA GLU A 116 -12.75 -3.65 30.74
C GLU A 116 -11.93 -2.59 31.46
N ARG A 117 -10.85 -3.00 32.14
CA ARG A 117 -9.95 -2.06 32.81
C ARG A 117 -9.14 -1.23 31.82
N PHE A 118 -8.78 -1.82 30.67
CA PHE A 118 -8.22 -1.05 29.55
C PHE A 118 -9.19 0.03 29.07
N LEU A 119 -10.48 -0.29 28.96
CA LEU A 119 -11.50 0.66 28.51
C LEU A 119 -11.68 1.86 29.44
N ASP A 120 -11.34 1.76 30.73
CA ASP A 120 -11.41 2.90 31.64
C ASP A 120 -10.53 4.06 31.17
N GLY A 121 -9.30 3.76 30.73
CA GLY A 121 -8.40 4.76 30.14
C GLY A 121 -8.75 5.11 28.69
N PHE A 122 -9.01 4.09 27.87
CA PHE A 122 -9.29 4.28 26.44
C PHE A 122 -10.53 5.14 26.20
N LEU A 123 -11.65 4.87 26.88
CA LEU A 123 -12.88 5.62 26.68
C LEU A 123 -12.71 7.09 27.05
N ALA A 124 -12.03 7.39 28.16
CA ALA A 124 -11.79 8.77 28.58
C ALA A 124 -11.08 9.59 27.50
N LEU A 125 -10.03 9.04 26.89
CA LEU A 125 -9.27 9.71 25.84
C LEU A 125 -10.00 9.71 24.49
N ALA A 126 -10.68 8.62 24.13
CA ALA A 126 -11.39 8.50 22.87
C ALA A 126 -12.61 9.43 22.81
N GLU A 127 -13.34 9.61 23.92
CA GLU A 127 -14.44 10.57 24.01
C GLU A 127 -13.93 12.01 23.87
N ALA A 128 -12.80 12.35 24.50
CA ALA A 128 -12.17 13.66 24.35
C ALA A 128 -11.76 13.95 22.90
N ALA A 129 -11.21 12.95 22.20
CA ALA A 129 -10.88 13.07 20.79
C ALA A 129 -12.12 13.29 19.90
N VAL A 130 -13.21 12.55 20.17
CA VAL A 130 -14.48 12.70 19.44
C VAL A 130 -15.08 14.09 19.67
N ALA A 131 -15.00 14.61 20.89
CA ALA A 131 -15.53 15.92 21.26
C ALA A 131 -14.93 17.06 20.43
N VAL A 132 -13.64 16.97 20.08
CA VAL A 132 -12.97 17.96 19.23
C VAL A 132 -13.09 17.68 17.73
N GLY A 133 -13.70 16.55 17.34
CA GLY A 133 -13.95 16.21 15.93
C GLY A 133 -13.01 15.19 15.31
N LEU A 134 -12.10 14.58 16.08
CA LEU A 134 -11.23 13.51 15.60
C LEU A 134 -11.98 12.17 15.51
N MET A 135 -11.38 11.23 14.78
CA MET A 135 -11.83 9.85 14.65
C MET A 135 -10.87 8.92 15.41
N PRO A 136 -11.28 8.37 16.56
CA PRO A 136 -10.49 7.38 17.28
C PRO A 136 -10.42 6.07 16.51
N VAL A 137 -9.20 5.60 16.34
CA VAL A 137 -8.88 4.26 15.85
C VAL A 137 -8.54 3.42 17.07
N PHE A 138 -9.30 2.33 17.28
CA PHE A 138 -9.02 1.34 18.32
C PHE A 138 -7.59 0.81 18.13
N PRO A 139 -6.78 0.73 19.20
CA PRO A 139 -5.36 0.38 19.08
C PRO A 139 -5.17 -0.97 18.40
N PRO A 140 -4.10 -1.11 17.59
CA PRO A 140 -3.77 -2.41 17.06
C PRO A 140 -3.34 -3.32 18.21
N LEU A 141 -3.92 -4.52 18.23
CA LEU A 141 -3.52 -5.58 19.15
C LEU A 141 -2.36 -6.38 18.55
N GLU A 142 -1.53 -6.98 19.40
CA GLU A 142 -0.53 -7.95 18.95
C GLU A 142 -1.25 -9.25 18.59
N PRO A 143 -1.23 -9.69 17.31
CA PRO A 143 -1.91 -10.92 16.90
C PRO A 143 -1.33 -12.12 17.62
N GLY A 144 -2.18 -12.91 18.29
CA GLY A 144 -1.72 -14.04 19.09
C GLY A 144 -0.93 -13.65 20.35
N GLY A 145 -1.07 -12.41 20.80
CA GLY A 145 -0.36 -11.88 21.96
C GLY A 145 -0.67 -12.56 23.30
N ASP A 146 -0.02 -12.09 24.37
CA ASP A 146 -0.13 -12.66 25.73
C ASP A 146 -1.58 -12.80 26.17
N TYR A 147 -2.42 -11.79 25.89
CA TYR A 147 -3.86 -11.92 25.86
C TYR A 147 -4.32 -12.06 24.40
N TRP A 148 -5.01 -13.16 24.08
CA TRP A 148 -5.43 -13.49 22.72
C TRP A 148 -6.27 -12.37 22.12
N ASP A 149 -5.82 -11.84 20.98
CA ASP A 149 -6.30 -10.58 20.43
C ASP A 149 -7.77 -10.61 20.01
N THR A 150 -8.27 -11.71 19.43
CA THR A 150 -9.69 -11.80 19.06
C THR A 150 -10.61 -11.88 20.28
N THR A 151 -10.14 -12.48 21.37
CA THR A 151 -10.86 -12.51 22.65
C THR A 151 -10.85 -11.12 23.30
N PHE A 152 -9.68 -10.46 23.30
CA PHE A 152 -9.54 -9.09 23.83
C PHE A 152 -10.46 -8.13 23.07
N LEU A 153 -10.41 -8.15 21.74
CA LEU A 153 -11.19 -7.27 20.89
C LEU A 153 -12.70 -7.49 21.10
N ARG A 154 -13.16 -8.75 21.15
CA ARG A 154 -14.58 -9.05 21.40
C ARG A 154 -15.05 -8.43 22.71
N SER A 155 -14.32 -8.69 23.81
CA SER A 155 -14.65 -8.14 25.13
C SER A 155 -14.59 -6.61 25.15
N ALA A 156 -13.59 -6.01 24.49
CA ALA A 156 -13.48 -4.56 24.39
C ALA A 156 -14.63 -3.94 23.58
N LEU A 157 -15.05 -4.55 22.47
CA LEU A 157 -16.19 -4.06 21.69
C LEU A 157 -17.52 -4.21 22.46
N ASP A 158 -17.68 -5.28 23.24
CA ASP A 158 -18.84 -5.44 24.14
C ASP A 158 -18.87 -4.35 25.22
N GLY A 159 -17.72 -4.03 25.81
CA GLY A 159 -17.59 -2.92 26.76
C GLY A 159 -17.90 -1.57 26.11
N ILE A 160 -17.37 -1.31 24.91
CA ILE A 160 -17.67 -0.10 24.13
C ILE A 160 -19.15 0.01 23.80
N LYS A 161 -19.81 -1.07 23.34
CA LYS A 161 -21.25 -1.09 23.04
C LYS A 161 -22.09 -0.63 24.23
N ARG A 162 -21.70 -1.03 25.44
CA ARG A 162 -22.41 -0.71 26.69
C ARG A 162 -22.09 0.66 27.26
N ARG A 163 -20.86 1.14 27.11
CA ARG A 163 -20.31 2.27 27.88
C ARG A 163 -20.02 3.51 27.05
N ALA A 164 -19.68 3.37 25.78
CA ALA A 164 -19.28 4.49 24.92
C ALA A 164 -20.50 5.31 24.48
N SER A 165 -20.28 6.61 24.29
CA SER A 165 -21.27 7.51 23.71
C SER A 165 -21.62 7.11 22.28
N GLN A 166 -22.83 7.44 21.83
CA GLN A 166 -23.23 7.18 20.44
C GLN A 166 -22.29 7.86 19.42
N PRO A 167 -21.81 9.11 19.62
CA PRO A 167 -20.79 9.70 18.78
C PRO A 167 -19.50 8.88 18.68
N LEU A 168 -18.97 8.38 19.80
CA LEU A 168 -17.77 7.54 19.79
C LEU A 168 -18.03 6.23 19.04
N GLN A 169 -19.12 5.53 19.35
CA GLN A 169 -19.45 4.28 18.66
C GLN A 169 -19.52 4.50 17.14
N ASN A 170 -20.15 5.58 16.67
CA ASN A 170 -20.32 5.89 15.24
C ASN A 170 -19.03 6.31 14.52
N ARG A 171 -18.02 6.78 15.24
CA ARG A 171 -16.75 7.25 14.68
C ARG A 171 -15.60 6.25 14.88
N LEU A 172 -15.83 5.19 15.65
CA LEU A 172 -14.82 4.19 15.95
C LEU A 172 -14.37 3.46 14.68
N ILE A 173 -13.06 3.37 14.52
CA ILE A 173 -12.39 2.61 13.46
C ILE A 173 -11.54 1.54 14.14
N LEU A 174 -11.39 0.37 13.51
CA LEU A 174 -10.49 -0.67 13.99
C LEU A 174 -9.10 -0.54 13.37
N SER A 175 -8.10 -1.09 14.04
CA SER A 175 -6.81 -1.34 13.41
C SER A 175 -6.26 -2.70 13.79
N ALA A 176 -5.40 -3.25 12.95
CA ALA A 176 -4.82 -4.58 13.16
C ALA A 176 -3.42 -4.66 12.55
N TYR A 177 -2.47 -5.29 13.25
CA TYR A 177 -1.16 -5.59 12.68
C TYR A 177 -1.25 -6.74 11.69
N ALA A 178 -1.07 -6.46 10.40
CA ALA A 178 -1.24 -7.43 9.31
C ALA A 178 0.10 -7.98 8.82
N ARG A 179 0.88 -8.58 9.73
CA ARG A 179 2.20 -9.15 9.44
C ARG A 179 2.06 -10.44 8.62
N LEU A 180 3.03 -10.71 7.75
CA LEU A 180 3.05 -11.94 6.94
C LEU A 180 3.46 -13.15 7.76
N ASN A 181 4.41 -13.01 8.71
CA ASN A 181 4.86 -14.09 9.60
C ASN A 181 5.22 -15.40 8.86
N GLY A 182 5.82 -15.31 7.67
CA GLY A 182 6.17 -16.48 6.86
C GLY A 182 4.97 -17.18 6.21
N ARG A 183 3.81 -16.52 6.16
CA ARG A 183 2.55 -17.06 5.64
C ARG A 183 2.09 -16.28 4.40
N PRO A 184 1.35 -16.92 3.47
CA PRO A 184 0.94 -16.27 2.23
C PRO A 184 -0.07 -15.15 2.49
N LEU A 185 -0.24 -14.23 1.52
CA LEU A 185 -1.25 -13.15 1.58
C LEU A 185 -2.70 -13.66 1.71
N SER A 186 -2.94 -14.94 1.46
CA SER A 186 -4.24 -15.60 1.63
C SER A 186 -4.46 -16.15 3.04
N TRP A 187 -3.45 -16.14 3.92
CA TRP A 187 -3.56 -16.75 5.24
C TRP A 187 -4.59 -16.04 6.11
N GLY A 188 -5.52 -16.81 6.68
CA GLY A 188 -6.62 -16.35 7.51
C GLY A 188 -7.85 -15.91 6.70
N ARG A 189 -7.86 -16.08 5.37
CA ARG A 189 -8.97 -15.68 4.51
C ARG A 189 -10.27 -16.35 4.93
N GLY A 190 -11.36 -15.59 4.90
CA GLY A 190 -12.70 -16.02 5.24
C GLY A 190 -13.01 -15.98 6.73
N GLY A 191 -12.05 -15.50 7.55
CA GLY A 191 -12.25 -15.28 8.97
C GLY A 191 -12.59 -16.55 9.75
N PRO A 192 -13.16 -16.41 10.96
CA PRO A 192 -13.55 -17.56 11.79
C PRO A 192 -14.69 -18.39 11.15
N GLN A 193 -15.43 -17.86 10.17
CA GLN A 193 -16.43 -18.64 9.43
C GLN A 193 -15.80 -19.73 8.56
N SER A 194 -14.63 -19.45 7.98
CA SER A 194 -13.89 -20.44 7.17
C SER A 194 -12.99 -21.34 8.02
N TRP A 195 -12.65 -20.90 9.24
CA TRP A 195 -11.74 -21.59 10.16
C TRP A 195 -12.36 -21.75 11.56
N PRO A 196 -13.50 -22.45 11.70
CA PRO A 196 -14.25 -22.53 12.97
C PRO A 196 -13.53 -23.36 14.06
N GLU A 197 -12.57 -24.19 13.67
CA GLU A 197 -11.80 -25.05 14.58
C GLU A 197 -10.67 -24.31 15.29
N THR A 198 -10.35 -23.09 14.84
CA THR A 198 -9.30 -22.26 15.46
C THR A 198 -9.77 -21.72 16.79
N GLN A 199 -9.01 -22.00 17.84
CA GLN A 199 -9.27 -21.55 19.20
C GLN A 199 -8.14 -20.64 19.69
N PRO A 200 -8.39 -19.81 20.73
CA PRO A 200 -7.32 -19.07 21.38
C PRO A 200 -6.12 -19.94 21.73
N TYR A 201 -4.93 -19.54 21.28
CA TYR A 201 -3.66 -20.23 21.49
C TYR A 201 -3.55 -21.65 20.89
N HIS A 202 -4.51 -22.06 20.06
CA HIS A 202 -4.48 -23.36 19.41
C HIS A 202 -5.07 -23.29 17.98
N THR A 203 -4.17 -23.37 16.99
CA THR A 203 -4.53 -23.49 15.57
C THR A 203 -4.19 -24.90 15.09
N PRO A 204 -5.18 -25.75 14.75
CA PRO A 204 -4.93 -27.06 14.15
C PRO A 204 -4.13 -26.96 12.84
N GLU A 205 -3.33 -27.99 12.51
CA GLU A 205 -2.51 -28.00 11.29
C GLU A 205 -3.32 -27.85 9.99
N THR A 206 -4.57 -28.33 9.99
CA THR A 206 -5.50 -28.24 8.87
C THR A 206 -6.26 -26.91 8.83
N SER A 207 -6.02 -26.02 9.78
CA SER A 207 -6.72 -24.74 9.95
C SER A 207 -5.79 -23.55 9.72
N GLN A 208 -6.39 -22.36 9.67
CA GLN A 208 -5.69 -21.08 9.67
C GLN A 208 -6.25 -20.19 10.77
N ASP A 209 -5.50 -19.16 11.12
CA ASP A 209 -5.84 -18.22 12.19
C ASP A 209 -5.70 -16.77 11.71
N GLN A 210 -5.93 -15.83 12.62
CA GLN A 210 -5.85 -14.41 12.37
C GLN A 210 -4.41 -13.86 12.25
N GLN A 211 -3.38 -14.65 12.58
CA GLN A 211 -1.98 -14.19 12.60
C GLN A 211 -1.37 -14.18 11.19
N GLY A 212 -1.92 -13.34 10.31
CA GLY A 212 -1.50 -13.20 8.93
C GLY A 212 -2.10 -11.96 8.25
N PHE A 213 -1.88 -11.85 6.93
CA PHE A 213 -2.33 -10.69 6.16
C PHE A 213 -3.86 -10.50 6.17
N ARG A 214 -4.66 -11.56 6.33
CA ARG A 214 -6.14 -11.48 6.33
C ARG A 214 -6.77 -11.25 7.71
N ILE A 215 -5.99 -10.77 8.69
CA ILE A 215 -6.50 -10.41 10.03
C ILE A 215 -7.74 -9.48 9.99
N ALA A 216 -7.82 -8.60 8.99
CA ALA A 216 -8.96 -7.71 8.79
C ALA A 216 -10.31 -8.45 8.71
N GLU A 217 -10.34 -9.62 8.09
CA GLU A 217 -11.55 -10.44 7.95
C GLU A 217 -12.01 -11.02 9.30
N TRP A 218 -11.06 -11.32 10.21
CA TRP A 218 -11.37 -11.78 11.56
C TRP A 218 -11.93 -10.66 12.42
N TYR A 219 -11.30 -9.48 12.38
CA TYR A 219 -11.71 -8.33 13.18
C TYR A 219 -13.06 -7.77 12.70
N SER A 220 -13.26 -7.76 11.38
CA SER A 220 -14.55 -7.40 10.78
C SER A 220 -15.68 -8.31 11.29
N THR A 221 -15.48 -9.64 11.26
CA THR A 221 -16.47 -10.59 11.79
C THR A 221 -16.79 -10.33 13.27
N ILE A 222 -15.78 -10.02 14.09
CA ILE A 222 -16.00 -9.70 15.51
C ILE A 222 -16.85 -8.43 15.65
N SER A 223 -16.51 -7.37 14.90
CA SER A 223 -17.29 -6.12 14.93
C SER A 223 -18.73 -6.31 14.48
N GLU A 224 -18.96 -7.07 13.41
CA GLU A 224 -20.29 -7.41 12.92
C GLU A 224 -21.08 -8.22 13.94
N THR A 225 -20.45 -9.19 14.60
CA THR A 225 -21.09 -10.02 15.61
C THR A 225 -21.48 -9.22 16.86
N VAL A 226 -20.61 -8.33 17.32
CA VAL A 226 -20.79 -7.60 18.59
C VAL A 226 -21.64 -6.35 18.40
N LEU A 227 -21.31 -5.55 17.40
CA LEU A 227 -21.91 -4.24 17.15
C LEU A 227 -22.99 -4.24 16.08
N GLU A 228 -23.30 -5.41 15.49
CA GLU A 228 -24.30 -5.56 14.42
C GLU A 228 -23.98 -4.73 13.17
N ARG A 229 -22.70 -4.36 13.01
CA ARG A 229 -22.16 -3.67 11.84
C ARG A 229 -20.66 -3.90 11.71
N LYS A 230 -20.17 -3.88 10.48
CA LYS A 230 -18.73 -3.87 10.21
C LYS A 230 -18.17 -2.47 10.43
N LEU A 231 -17.11 -2.37 11.24
CA LEU A 231 -16.40 -1.12 11.42
C LEU A 231 -15.34 -0.94 10.32
N PRO A 232 -15.06 0.30 9.87
CA PRO A 232 -13.91 0.58 9.02
C PRO A 232 -12.62 0.13 9.72
N LEU A 233 -11.62 -0.31 8.95
CA LEU A 233 -10.40 -0.91 9.47
C LEU A 233 -9.14 -0.42 8.75
N LEU A 234 -8.12 -0.05 9.52
CA LEU A 234 -6.76 0.22 9.05
C LEU A 234 -5.85 -0.99 9.30
N MET A 235 -5.22 -1.49 8.24
CA MET A 235 -4.17 -2.51 8.37
C MET A 235 -2.85 -1.81 8.67
N LEU A 236 -2.18 -2.18 9.76
CA LEU A 236 -0.95 -1.53 10.22
C LEU A 236 0.22 -2.51 10.19
N GLY A 237 1.43 -1.96 10.19
CA GLY A 237 2.67 -2.71 10.32
C GLY A 237 2.84 -3.88 9.34
N ILE A 238 2.37 -3.74 8.10
CA ILE A 238 2.49 -4.81 7.09
C ILE A 238 3.97 -5.03 6.78
N ARG A 239 4.48 -6.24 7.07
CA ARG A 239 5.88 -6.64 6.86
C ARG A 239 6.06 -8.14 6.74
N GLY A 240 7.24 -8.54 6.29
CA GLY A 240 7.70 -9.92 6.23
C GLY A 240 7.91 -10.60 7.60
N PRO A 241 8.49 -11.81 7.59
CA PRO A 241 9.02 -12.52 6.42
C PRO A 241 7.91 -13.05 5.49
N ALA A 242 8.23 -13.27 4.22
CA ALA A 242 7.36 -13.96 3.26
C ALA A 242 7.43 -15.49 3.46
N PRO A 243 6.50 -16.27 2.88
CA PRO A 243 6.60 -17.73 2.89
C PRO A 243 7.91 -18.25 2.36
N ALA A 244 8.33 -19.41 2.87
CA ALA A 244 9.50 -20.12 2.35
C ALA A 244 9.37 -20.31 0.82
N GLY A 245 10.43 -19.95 0.10
CA GLY A 245 10.46 -20.01 -1.37
C GLY A 245 9.76 -18.86 -2.09
N SER A 246 9.17 -17.89 -1.38
CA SER A 246 8.57 -16.69 -1.97
C SER A 246 9.51 -15.49 -1.87
N ASP A 247 9.47 -14.63 -2.89
CA ASP A 247 10.19 -13.36 -2.90
C ASP A 247 9.41 -12.32 -2.06
N LEU A 248 10.07 -11.78 -1.01
CA LEU A 248 9.45 -10.82 -0.09
C LEU A 248 9.10 -9.49 -0.78
N PRO A 249 10.01 -8.80 -1.50
CA PRO A 249 9.66 -7.65 -2.35
C PRO A 249 8.41 -7.87 -3.20
N VAL A 250 8.33 -9.00 -3.93
CA VAL A 250 7.16 -9.33 -4.76
C VAL A 250 5.89 -9.50 -3.92
N THR A 251 5.99 -10.17 -2.78
CA THR A 251 4.87 -10.41 -1.86
C THR A 251 4.33 -9.10 -1.28
N LEU A 252 5.21 -8.18 -0.86
CA LEU A 252 4.82 -6.87 -0.32
C LEU A 252 4.17 -5.99 -1.38
N VAL A 253 4.70 -5.97 -2.61
CA VAL A 253 4.07 -5.23 -3.72
C VAL A 253 2.68 -5.78 -4.04
N ASN A 254 2.51 -7.10 -4.07
CA ASN A 254 1.19 -7.71 -4.22
C ASN A 254 0.25 -7.37 -3.05
N GLY A 255 0.77 -7.31 -1.82
CA GLY A 255 0.04 -6.80 -0.66
C GLY A 255 -0.42 -5.35 -0.83
N ALA A 256 0.45 -4.48 -1.35
CA ALA A 256 0.12 -3.07 -1.58
C ALA A 256 -0.96 -2.91 -2.65
N ARG A 257 -0.89 -3.70 -3.72
CA ARG A 257 -1.93 -3.78 -4.75
C ARG A 257 -3.28 -4.22 -4.17
N LEU A 258 -3.29 -5.22 -3.29
CA LEU A 258 -4.52 -5.65 -2.61
C LEU A 258 -5.10 -4.55 -1.71
N VAL A 259 -4.26 -3.84 -0.95
CA VAL A 259 -4.66 -2.66 -0.14
C VAL A 259 -5.25 -1.56 -1.03
N ALA A 260 -4.63 -1.34 -2.19
CA ALA A 260 -5.09 -0.41 -3.22
C ALA A 260 -6.33 -0.87 -4.00
N ARG A 261 -6.92 -2.03 -3.63
CA ARG A 261 -8.05 -2.67 -4.31
C ARG A 261 -7.81 -2.99 -5.77
N GLN A 262 -6.55 -3.21 -6.16
CA GLN A 262 -6.20 -3.71 -7.46
C GLN A 262 -6.34 -5.24 -7.50
N THR A 263 -6.65 -5.78 -8.68
CA THR A 263 -6.68 -7.22 -8.90
C THR A 263 -5.26 -7.78 -8.85
N VAL A 264 -5.08 -8.87 -8.11
CA VAL A 264 -3.83 -9.62 -8.05
C VAL A 264 -4.15 -11.08 -8.34
N ASP A 265 -3.54 -11.65 -9.37
CA ASP A 265 -3.80 -13.02 -9.80
C ASP A 265 -3.61 -14.02 -8.65
N GLY A 266 -4.55 -14.94 -8.50
CA GLY A 266 -4.54 -15.93 -7.42
C GLY A 266 -4.94 -15.41 -6.04
N HIS A 267 -5.28 -14.12 -5.90
CA HIS A 267 -5.68 -13.52 -4.63
C HIS A 267 -7.07 -12.88 -4.69
N ALA A 268 -7.91 -13.18 -3.70
CA ALA A 268 -9.19 -12.50 -3.52
C ALA A 268 -8.98 -11.03 -3.10
N PRO A 269 -9.89 -10.10 -3.41
CA PRO A 269 -9.82 -8.74 -2.90
C PRO A 269 -9.86 -8.70 -1.36
N LEU A 270 -9.40 -7.59 -0.77
CA LEU A 270 -9.63 -7.31 0.65
C LEU A 270 -11.08 -6.84 0.88
N PRO A 271 -11.62 -7.00 2.10
CA PRO A 271 -12.95 -6.51 2.44
C PRO A 271 -13.11 -5.00 2.24
N GLU A 272 -14.34 -4.53 1.96
CA GLU A 272 -14.62 -3.11 1.68
C GLU A 272 -14.43 -2.20 2.90
N GLU A 273 -14.54 -2.75 4.10
CA GLU A 273 -14.27 -2.06 5.36
C GLU A 273 -12.79 -1.74 5.55
N VAL A 274 -11.87 -2.38 4.80
CA VAL A 274 -10.46 -1.96 4.79
C VAL A 274 -10.34 -0.62 4.06
N ILE A 275 -10.03 0.42 4.82
CA ILE A 275 -9.92 1.80 4.32
C ILE A 275 -8.48 2.19 3.94
N GLY A 276 -7.48 1.47 4.45
CA GLY A 276 -6.07 1.73 4.19
C GLY A 276 -5.14 0.68 4.80
N GLY A 277 -3.91 0.65 4.30
CA GLY A 277 -2.86 -0.25 4.77
C GLY A 277 -1.51 0.43 4.86
N ALA A 278 -0.91 0.42 6.06
CA ALA A 278 0.40 1.01 6.34
C ALA A 278 1.49 -0.07 6.43
N PHE A 279 2.47 0.02 5.52
CA PHE A 279 3.62 -0.87 5.51
C PHE A 279 4.65 -0.44 6.54
N TRP A 280 5.25 -1.43 7.20
CA TRP A 280 6.41 -1.23 8.04
C TRP A 280 7.64 -1.42 7.15
N LEU A 281 8.53 -0.45 7.00
CA LEU A 281 8.61 0.89 7.57
C LEU A 281 9.24 1.80 6.51
N LEU A 282 8.95 3.10 6.46
CA LEU A 282 9.55 3.97 5.44
C LEU A 282 11.09 4.01 5.61
N CYS A 283 11.55 4.30 6.82
CA CYS A 283 12.98 4.37 7.15
C CYS A 283 13.29 3.90 8.58
N GLY A 284 14.18 2.90 8.71
CA GLY A 284 14.72 2.46 10.00
C GLY A 284 16.16 2.91 10.19
N ASP A 285 16.59 3.08 11.43
CA ASP A 285 17.97 3.42 11.76
C ASP A 285 18.88 2.22 11.51
N SER A 286 20.00 2.41 10.79
CA SER A 286 20.89 1.32 10.34
C SER A 286 21.40 0.37 11.44
N ASN A 287 21.35 0.80 12.71
CA ASN A 287 21.82 0.04 13.87
C ASN A 287 20.70 -0.71 14.61
N THR A 288 19.47 -0.71 14.09
CA THR A 288 18.33 -1.34 14.75
C THR A 288 17.76 -2.48 13.89
N PRO A 289 17.12 -3.50 14.50
CA PRO A 289 16.50 -4.59 13.75
C PRO A 289 15.44 -4.11 12.74
N GLU A 290 14.82 -2.96 12.99
CA GLU A 290 13.78 -2.39 12.13
C GLU A 290 14.32 -1.94 10.77
N ALA A 291 15.63 -1.66 10.65
CA ALA A 291 16.25 -1.37 9.37
C ALA A 291 16.05 -2.51 8.37
N GLU A 292 15.94 -3.77 8.79
CA GLU A 292 15.70 -4.89 7.86
C GLU A 292 14.37 -4.73 7.11
N PHE A 293 13.36 -4.17 7.78
CA PHE A 293 12.02 -4.01 7.24
C PHE A 293 11.82 -2.66 6.53
N SER A 294 12.82 -1.79 6.49
CA SER A 294 12.65 -0.45 5.92
C SER A 294 12.66 -0.45 4.38
N TRP A 295 11.87 0.43 3.77
CA TRP A 295 11.76 0.57 2.32
C TRP A 295 12.89 1.41 1.74
N TYR A 296 13.39 2.37 2.49
CA TYR A 296 14.56 3.17 2.15
C TYR A 296 15.66 3.01 3.21
N THR A 297 16.90 3.34 2.84
CA THR A 297 18.01 3.56 3.79
C THR A 297 17.85 4.91 4.49
N PRO A 298 18.55 5.19 5.61
CA PRO A 298 18.52 6.50 6.27
C PRO A 298 18.89 7.69 5.39
N GLU A 299 19.71 7.46 4.36
CA GLU A 299 20.12 8.46 3.37
C GLU A 299 19.07 8.68 2.28
N GLY A 300 17.97 7.92 2.32
CA GLY A 300 16.87 8.00 1.36
C GLY A 300 17.12 7.25 0.06
N SER A 301 18.03 6.26 0.05
CA SER A 301 18.24 5.36 -1.11
C SER A 301 17.20 4.24 -1.12
N PRO A 302 16.62 3.89 -2.29
CA PRO A 302 15.62 2.84 -2.38
C PRO A 302 16.22 1.46 -2.09
N LYS A 303 15.45 0.57 -1.44
CA LYS A 303 15.79 -0.85 -1.29
C LYS A 303 15.10 -1.71 -2.35
N PRO A 304 15.43 -3.01 -2.47
CA PRO A 304 14.85 -3.89 -3.51
C PRO A 304 13.32 -3.92 -3.55
N VAL A 305 12.64 -3.73 -2.41
CA VAL A 305 11.16 -3.61 -2.38
C VAL A 305 10.67 -2.39 -3.13
N VAL A 306 11.32 -1.23 -2.99
CA VAL A 306 10.98 0.02 -3.70
C VAL A 306 11.25 -0.13 -5.19
N GLU A 307 12.40 -0.69 -5.57
CA GLU A 307 12.71 -0.96 -6.97
C GLU A 307 11.67 -1.89 -7.61
N THR A 308 11.24 -2.93 -6.88
CA THR A 308 10.21 -3.85 -7.34
C THR A 308 8.85 -3.17 -7.42
N PHE A 309 8.54 -2.28 -6.47
CA PHE A 309 7.31 -1.51 -6.45
C PHE A 309 7.21 -0.62 -7.68
N ILE A 310 8.24 0.20 -7.93
CA ILE A 310 8.30 1.12 -9.07
C ILE A 310 8.28 0.36 -10.40
N ARG A 311 9.12 -0.69 -10.55
CA ARG A 311 9.15 -1.50 -11.79
C ARG A 311 7.85 -2.23 -12.08
N LYS A 312 7.04 -2.53 -11.07
CA LYS A 312 5.74 -3.20 -11.24
C LYS A 312 4.58 -2.21 -11.39
N GLU A 313 4.73 -0.96 -10.95
CA GLU A 313 3.85 0.15 -11.33
C GLU A 313 4.14 0.67 -12.74
N GLU A 314 5.35 0.43 -13.27
CA GLU A 314 5.59 0.35 -14.72
C GLU A 314 4.88 -0.89 -15.31
N SER A 315 3.58 -1.07 -15.06
CA SER A 315 2.78 -1.97 -15.85
C SER A 315 2.75 -1.47 -17.29
N LEU A 316 3.04 -2.39 -18.21
CA LEU A 316 2.86 -2.21 -19.65
C LEU A 316 1.55 -1.43 -19.89
N PRO A 317 1.60 -0.29 -20.59
CA PRO A 317 0.44 0.56 -20.70
C PRO A 317 -0.76 -0.21 -21.25
N THR A 318 -1.96 0.13 -20.79
CA THR A 318 -3.19 -0.51 -21.20
C THR A 318 -3.26 -0.55 -22.74
N PRO A 319 -3.49 -1.72 -23.36
CA PRO A 319 -3.58 -1.79 -24.82
C PRO A 319 -4.64 -0.80 -25.29
N LYS A 320 -4.27 0.10 -26.21
CA LYS A 320 -5.18 1.11 -26.72
C LYS A 320 -6.39 0.46 -27.37
N GLY A 321 -7.57 0.99 -27.08
CA GLY A 321 -8.81 0.57 -27.72
C GLY A 321 -8.90 1.01 -29.19
N PRO A 322 -9.75 0.37 -30.02
CA PRO A 322 -10.03 0.85 -31.37
C PRO A 322 -10.61 2.28 -31.30
N GLY A 323 -9.84 3.29 -31.74
CA GLY A 323 -10.21 4.71 -31.67
C GLY A 323 -9.24 5.61 -30.87
N GLU A 324 -8.29 5.03 -30.13
CA GLU A 324 -7.29 5.77 -29.34
C GLU A 324 -5.95 5.99 -30.06
N PHE A 325 -5.82 5.46 -31.28
CA PHE A 325 -4.62 5.65 -32.12
C PHE A 325 -4.68 6.95 -32.92
N ARG A 326 -3.58 7.69 -32.92
CA ARG A 326 -3.42 8.93 -33.71
C ARG A 326 -3.18 8.63 -35.20
N PHE A 327 -2.57 7.49 -35.49
CA PHE A 327 -2.26 7.06 -36.84
C PHE A 327 -2.93 5.71 -37.12
N SER A 328 -3.52 5.55 -38.31
CA SER A 328 -4.01 4.24 -38.75
C SER A 328 -2.84 3.30 -39.09
N HIS A 329 -1.83 3.82 -39.77
CA HIS A 329 -0.67 3.02 -40.20
C HIS A 329 0.61 3.85 -40.15
N TYR A 330 1.62 3.32 -39.45
CA TYR A 330 2.94 3.90 -39.34
C TYR A 330 4.00 2.99 -39.95
N LEU A 331 4.83 3.55 -40.83
CA LEU A 331 5.98 2.90 -41.44
C LEU A 331 7.24 3.35 -40.68
N LEU A 332 7.77 2.46 -39.84
CA LEU A 332 8.96 2.69 -39.04
C LEU A 332 10.21 2.29 -39.83
N LEU A 333 11.05 3.28 -40.11
CA LEU A 333 12.33 3.10 -40.81
C LEU A 333 13.51 3.28 -39.86
N PRO A 334 14.67 2.64 -40.11
CA PRO A 334 15.87 2.83 -39.30
C PRO A 334 16.40 4.26 -39.45
N SER A 335 16.86 4.85 -38.35
CA SER A 335 17.59 6.11 -38.34
C SER A 335 19.08 5.85 -38.11
N PHE A 336 19.93 6.58 -38.83
CA PHE A 336 21.38 6.54 -38.67
C PHE A 336 21.90 7.92 -38.31
N GLU A 337 23.11 8.01 -37.73
CA GLU A 337 23.73 9.30 -37.38
C GLU A 337 23.93 10.23 -38.60
N TRP A 338 24.03 9.66 -39.79
CA TRP A 338 24.17 10.36 -41.07
C TRP A 338 22.83 10.61 -41.79
N GLY A 339 21.71 10.31 -41.14
CA GLY A 339 20.37 10.50 -41.68
C GLY A 339 19.72 9.21 -42.18
N VAL A 340 18.79 9.35 -43.12
CA VAL A 340 17.97 8.23 -43.61
C VAL A 340 18.66 7.60 -44.82
N ALA A 341 18.85 6.29 -44.79
CA ALA A 341 19.42 5.58 -45.93
C ALA A 341 18.47 5.62 -47.14
N ASP A 342 18.94 6.12 -48.28
CA ASP A 342 18.21 6.14 -49.56
C ASP A 342 17.68 4.76 -49.95
N TRP A 343 18.39 3.70 -49.58
CA TRP A 343 17.97 2.33 -49.82
C TRP A 343 16.61 2.02 -49.16
N HIS A 344 16.43 2.38 -47.89
CA HIS A 344 15.16 2.16 -47.17
C HIS A 344 14.00 2.97 -47.79
N LEU A 345 14.26 4.18 -48.26
CA LEU A 345 13.26 5.02 -48.92
C LEU A 345 12.87 4.45 -50.29
N ASN A 346 13.84 3.94 -51.04
CA ASN A 346 13.58 3.38 -52.37
C ASN A 346 12.78 2.07 -52.31
N ILE A 347 13.10 1.14 -51.40
CA ILE A 347 12.39 -0.13 -51.28
C ILE A 347 10.96 0.05 -50.75
N THR A 348 10.71 1.09 -49.95
CA THR A 348 9.38 1.38 -49.38
C THR A 348 8.53 2.29 -50.26
N ARG A 349 9.07 2.85 -51.34
CA ARG A 349 8.38 3.82 -52.21
C ARG A 349 7.02 3.35 -52.72
N SER A 350 6.93 2.09 -53.16
CA SER A 350 5.67 1.52 -53.67
C SER A 350 4.63 1.36 -52.58
N PHE A 351 5.07 0.94 -51.38
CA PHE A 351 4.21 0.81 -50.21
C PHE A 351 3.67 2.18 -49.75
N ILE A 352 4.53 3.20 -49.70
CA ILE A 352 4.12 4.57 -49.36
C ILE A 352 3.07 5.09 -50.35
N LYS A 353 3.27 4.86 -51.66
CA LYS A 353 2.30 5.27 -52.69
C LYS A 353 0.94 4.57 -52.54
N ARG A 354 0.94 3.28 -52.18
CA ARG A 354 -0.26 2.44 -52.09
C ARG A 354 -1.05 2.69 -50.82
N HIS A 355 -0.39 2.66 -49.66
CA HIS A 355 -1.05 2.68 -48.35
C HIS A 355 -1.06 4.05 -47.68
N ARG A 356 -0.24 5.00 -48.16
CA ARG A 356 -0.08 6.36 -47.60
C ARG A 356 0.07 6.38 -46.06
N PRO A 357 0.97 5.55 -45.48
CA PRO A 357 1.19 5.52 -44.05
C PRO A 357 1.86 6.82 -43.58
N THR A 358 1.81 7.08 -42.28
CA THR A 358 2.73 8.03 -41.64
C THR A 358 4.12 7.42 -41.65
N VAL A 359 5.10 8.11 -42.24
CA VAL A 359 6.48 7.62 -42.33
C VAL A 359 7.31 8.32 -41.27
N GLY A 360 8.02 7.55 -40.45
CA GLY A 360 8.90 8.12 -39.45
C GLY A 360 9.91 7.14 -38.89
N PHE A 361 10.63 7.61 -37.87
CA PHE A 361 11.84 6.97 -37.35
C PHE A 361 11.80 6.77 -35.83
N SER A 362 10.76 7.28 -35.17
CA SER A 362 10.58 7.17 -33.72
C SER A 362 9.69 5.97 -33.35
N LEU A 363 10.15 5.19 -32.37
CA LEU A 363 9.34 4.17 -31.71
C LEU A 363 8.20 4.80 -30.89
N GLU A 364 8.40 6.00 -30.33
CA GLU A 364 7.38 6.71 -29.56
C GLU A 364 6.21 7.17 -30.44
N GLU A 365 6.51 7.59 -31.68
CA GLU A 365 5.47 7.90 -32.66
C GLU A 365 4.76 6.63 -33.15
N ALA A 366 5.51 5.53 -33.33
CA ALA A 366 4.95 4.24 -33.71
C ALA A 366 3.95 3.70 -32.68
N LEU A 367 4.14 3.98 -31.38
CA LEU A 367 3.19 3.65 -30.31
C LEU A 367 1.83 4.34 -30.44
N GLN A 368 1.73 5.37 -31.27
CA GLN A 368 0.48 6.08 -31.53
C GLN A 368 -0.26 5.53 -32.75
N ALA A 369 0.21 4.42 -33.34
CA ALA A 369 -0.34 3.85 -34.54
C ALA A 369 -1.06 2.51 -34.30
N GLU A 370 -2.20 2.32 -34.96
CA GLU A 370 -2.94 1.05 -34.88
C GLU A 370 -2.16 -0.07 -35.56
N GLN A 371 -1.57 0.19 -36.73
CA GLN A 371 -0.69 -0.73 -37.44
C GLN A 371 0.71 -0.15 -37.57
N VAL A 372 1.74 -0.95 -37.28
CA VAL A 372 3.15 -0.57 -37.44
C VAL A 372 3.84 -1.55 -38.37
N THR A 373 4.36 -1.06 -39.50
CA THR A 373 5.23 -1.82 -40.40
C THR A 373 6.67 -1.40 -40.14
N VAL A 374 7.50 -2.34 -39.70
CA VAL A 374 8.89 -2.09 -39.34
C VAL A 374 9.80 -2.65 -40.43
N VAL A 375 10.66 -1.80 -40.99
CA VAL A 375 11.62 -2.20 -42.02
C VAL A 375 13.02 -2.22 -41.40
N GLY A 376 13.64 -3.41 -41.32
CA GLY A 376 14.98 -3.59 -40.75
C GLY A 376 15.11 -4.81 -39.83
N GLY A 377 16.31 -5.38 -39.76
CA GLY A 377 16.64 -6.53 -38.92
C GLY A 377 16.89 -6.16 -37.45
N GLU A 378 17.22 -7.16 -36.63
CA GLU A 378 17.35 -7.02 -35.17
C GLU A 378 18.42 -6.01 -34.77
N GLU A 379 19.38 -5.76 -35.67
CA GLU A 379 20.40 -4.74 -35.55
C GLU A 379 19.86 -3.31 -35.41
N HIS A 380 18.63 -3.06 -35.87
CA HIS A 380 18.00 -1.74 -35.82
C HIS A 380 16.80 -1.69 -34.88
N PHE A 381 16.05 -2.79 -34.79
CA PHE A 381 14.89 -2.90 -33.91
C PHE A 381 14.89 -4.25 -33.22
N SER A 382 15.16 -4.24 -31.91
CA SER A 382 15.16 -5.45 -31.09
C SER A 382 13.76 -6.03 -30.92
N GLU A 383 13.63 -7.35 -30.73
CA GLU A 383 12.34 -7.98 -30.42
C GLU A 383 11.71 -7.45 -29.12
N LYS A 384 12.52 -6.95 -28.18
CA LYS A 384 12.02 -6.28 -26.98
C LYS A 384 11.22 -5.02 -27.33
N GLN A 385 11.72 -4.20 -28.26
CA GLN A 385 11.04 -2.99 -28.74
C GLN A 385 9.76 -3.32 -29.51
N LEU A 386 9.79 -4.35 -30.36
CA LEU A 386 8.60 -4.78 -31.11
C LEU A 386 7.54 -5.40 -30.20
N THR A 387 7.96 -6.17 -29.19
CA THR A 387 7.06 -6.72 -28.17
C THR A 387 6.44 -5.61 -27.34
N HIS A 388 7.18 -4.54 -27.05
CA HIS A 388 6.61 -3.36 -26.40
C HIS A 388 5.48 -2.74 -27.23
N LEU A 389 5.69 -2.51 -28.54
CA LEU A 389 4.63 -2.02 -29.44
C LEU A 389 3.39 -2.94 -29.45
N ARG A 390 3.60 -4.28 -29.52
CA ARG A 390 2.49 -5.26 -29.50
C ARG A 390 1.71 -5.22 -28.19
N ASN A 391 2.41 -5.11 -27.06
CA ASN A 391 1.80 -5.00 -25.73
C ASN A 391 0.98 -3.71 -25.57
N GLN A 392 1.21 -2.72 -26.44
CA GLN A 392 0.48 -1.45 -26.52
C GLN A 392 -0.76 -1.51 -27.41
N GLY A 393 -1.08 -2.69 -27.96
CA GLY A 393 -2.20 -2.90 -28.87
C GLY A 393 -1.87 -2.62 -30.34
N CYS A 394 -0.63 -2.27 -30.68
CA CYS A 394 -0.24 -2.04 -32.07
C CYS A 394 -0.14 -3.37 -32.83
N LEU A 395 -0.67 -3.41 -34.05
CA LEU A 395 -0.47 -4.52 -34.99
C LEU A 395 0.90 -4.38 -35.67
N VAL A 396 1.90 -5.05 -35.12
CA VAL A 396 3.30 -4.93 -35.58
C VAL A 396 3.65 -6.02 -36.59
N ARG A 397 4.07 -5.61 -37.79
CA ARG A 397 4.64 -6.50 -38.82
C ARG A 397 6.06 -6.08 -39.17
N ARG A 398 7.01 -6.99 -38.93
CA ARG A 398 8.41 -6.84 -39.33
C ARG A 398 8.61 -7.27 -40.78
N ILE A 399 9.43 -6.52 -41.51
CA ILE A 399 9.86 -6.84 -42.86
C ILE A 399 11.39 -6.78 -42.89
N GLU A 400 11.99 -7.92 -43.22
CA GLU A 400 13.44 -8.13 -43.21
C GLU A 400 13.88 -8.96 -44.42
N GLY A 401 15.15 -8.82 -44.80
CA GLY A 401 15.76 -9.51 -45.93
C GLY A 401 16.51 -8.56 -46.88
N ASP A 402 16.94 -9.08 -48.03
CA ASP A 402 17.51 -8.26 -49.09
C ASP A 402 16.46 -7.35 -49.77
N GLY A 403 16.90 -6.42 -50.61
CA GLY A 403 16.02 -5.43 -51.23
C GLY A 403 14.87 -6.03 -52.05
N THR A 404 15.07 -7.23 -52.63
CA THR A 404 14.05 -7.95 -53.41
C THR A 404 13.04 -8.64 -52.50
N LYS A 405 13.49 -9.24 -51.39
CA LYS A 405 12.63 -9.85 -50.38
C LYS A 405 11.77 -8.82 -49.65
N ILE A 406 12.34 -7.68 -49.27
CA ILE A 406 11.60 -6.59 -48.62
C ILE A 406 10.52 -6.04 -49.56
N ALA A 407 10.86 -5.77 -50.82
CA ALA A 407 9.89 -5.29 -51.81
C ALA A 407 8.76 -6.30 -52.06
N SER A 408 9.08 -7.59 -52.10
CA SER A 408 8.08 -8.67 -52.28
C SER A 408 7.17 -8.80 -51.07
N GLN A 409 7.71 -8.74 -49.86
CA GLN A 409 6.95 -8.79 -48.62
C GLN A 409 6.04 -7.57 -48.46
N LEU A 410 6.50 -6.38 -48.86
CA LEU A 410 5.72 -5.14 -48.88
C LEU A 410 4.59 -5.16 -49.94
N ALA A 411 4.79 -5.84 -51.07
CA ALA A 411 3.77 -5.97 -52.12
C ALA A 411 2.66 -6.99 -51.77
N ALA A 412 2.98 -7.96 -50.90
CA ALA A 412 2.04 -8.94 -50.37
C ALA A 412 1.15 -8.40 -49.23
N ILE A 413 1.29 -7.11 -48.90
CA ILE A 413 0.44 -6.32 -47.99
C ILE A 413 -0.37 -5.36 -48.87
#